data_AF-K0SHD5-F1
#
_entry.id   AF-K0SHD5-F1
#
_cell.length_a   1.000
_cell.length_b   1.000
_cell.length_c   1.000
_cell.angle_alpha   90.00
_cell.angle_beta   90.00
_cell.angle_gamma   90.00
#
_symmetry.space_group_name_H-M   'P 1'
#
loop_
_entity.id
_entity.type
_entity.pdbx_description
1 polymer ?
#
loop_
_entity_poly.entity_id
_entity_poly.type
_entity_poly.pdbx_seq_one_letter_code
_entity_poly.pdbx_strand_id
1 'polypeptide(L)'
;MNYGSMISRRHSNSQATRQNNMDYGSSATAADNLMANGGGLKDEGQGVPVSSWLLQSPVEIVLLISVVLDAMAAGIIFIFSNTIMPALSTFNSNTGIQVMNTINDLIVNPLFLFVFMGGMISVYPTAAMMNKPDDYPAAARYYSLASTLIFFFGEVLVTVGCNVPRNDALMAVDPSSDAGDTYWRNTYLKSWVAWNTARGIFAAIASVAGAMALSFMGKRHGS
;
A
#
# COMPACT_ATOMS: atom_id res chain seq x y z
N MET A 1 -79.93 -67.61 46.74
CA MET A 1 -78.87 -68.52 47.25
C MET A 1 -78.10 -69.05 46.04
N ASN A 2 -76.79 -68.76 45.97
CA ASN A 2 -75.74 -69.24 45.05
C ASN A 2 -76.07 -69.50 43.56
N TYR A 3 -75.57 -68.65 42.67
CA TYR A 3 -75.57 -68.79 41.20
C TYR A 3 -74.12 -68.57 40.71
N GLY A 4 -73.43 -69.50 40.05
CA GLY A 4 -73.61 -70.05 38.69
C GLY A 4 -72.29 -69.74 37.92
N SER A 5 -71.39 -70.71 37.69
CA SER A 5 -71.22 -71.52 36.46
C SER A 5 -70.89 -70.65 35.20
N MET A 6 -69.97 -70.93 34.27
CA MET A 6 -69.39 -72.16 33.71
C MET A 6 -68.09 -71.87 32.92
N ILE A 7 -67.18 -72.85 32.97
CA ILE A 7 -66.41 -73.50 31.88
C ILE A 7 -65.30 -72.73 31.13
N SER A 8 -64.11 -73.31 31.31
CA SER A 8 -62.80 -73.13 30.71
C SER A 8 -62.69 -73.70 29.28
N ARG A 9 -61.90 -73.05 28.41
CA ARG A 9 -61.53 -73.54 27.07
C ARG A 9 -60.03 -73.35 26.78
N ARG A 10 -59.46 -74.40 26.19
CA ARG A 10 -58.06 -74.68 25.83
C ARG A 10 -57.60 -74.05 24.49
N HIS A 11 -56.26 -74.09 24.31
CA HIS A 11 -55.43 -74.26 23.08
C HIS A 11 -55.23 -73.05 22.15
N SER A 12 -53.99 -72.53 22.03
CA SER A 12 -52.83 -72.95 21.17
C SER A 12 -52.88 -72.20 19.83
N ASN A 13 -51.82 -71.75 19.15
CA ASN A 13 -50.36 -71.90 19.16
C ASN A 13 -49.91 -70.76 18.19
N SER A 14 -48.80 -70.04 18.32
CA SER A 14 -47.48 -70.55 17.94
C SER A 14 -46.52 -69.36 17.69
N GLN A 15 -45.26 -69.58 18.10
CA GLN A 15 -44.00 -69.02 17.57
C GLN A 15 -43.66 -67.55 17.89
N ALA A 16 -42.43 -67.17 18.24
CA ALA A 16 -41.23 -67.87 18.69
C ALA A 16 -40.32 -66.81 19.34
N THR A 17 -39.72 -67.15 20.48
CA THR A 17 -38.91 -66.25 21.32
C THR A 17 -37.42 -66.48 21.04
N ARG A 18 -36.73 -65.40 20.66
CA ARG A 18 -35.32 -65.03 20.98
C ARG A 18 -34.20 -66.08 20.87
N GLN A 19 -33.33 -65.82 19.87
CA GLN A 19 -31.97 -65.26 20.02
C GLN A 19 -30.72 -66.16 19.82
N ASN A 20 -29.78 -65.59 19.02
CA ASN A 20 -28.40 -65.95 18.69
C ASN A 20 -28.22 -67.11 17.67
N ASN A 21 -27.51 -66.95 16.55
CA ASN A 21 -26.13 -66.45 16.42
C ASN A 21 -25.79 -65.98 14.98
N MET A 22 -24.74 -65.16 14.90
CA MET A 22 -24.08 -64.47 13.78
C MET A 22 -24.22 -64.99 12.34
N ASP A 23 -24.58 -64.09 11.41
CA ASP A 23 -24.27 -64.20 9.98
C ASP A 23 -23.37 -63.02 9.54
N TYR A 24 -22.22 -63.37 8.98
CA TYR A 24 -21.19 -62.50 8.44
C TYR A 24 -21.58 -62.13 7.01
N GLY A 25 -22.34 -61.05 6.84
CA GLY A 25 -22.74 -60.68 5.48
C GLY A 25 -23.69 -59.51 5.39
N SER A 26 -23.16 -58.29 5.57
CA SER A 26 -23.40 -57.17 4.65
C SER A 26 -22.74 -55.91 5.21
N SER A 27 -21.42 -55.93 5.30
CA SER A 27 -20.61 -54.71 5.39
C SER A 27 -20.61 -53.92 4.06
N ALA A 28 -21.18 -54.48 2.99
CA ALA A 28 -21.30 -53.84 1.69
C ALA A 28 -22.42 -52.79 1.64
N THR A 29 -23.61 -53.04 2.20
CA THR A 29 -24.72 -52.08 2.12
C THR A 29 -24.60 -50.88 3.07
N ALA A 30 -23.84 -50.98 4.16
CA ALA A 30 -23.53 -49.84 5.01
C ALA A 30 -22.45 -48.93 4.39
N ALA A 31 -21.43 -49.51 3.73
CA ALA A 31 -20.41 -48.76 3.00
C ALA A 31 -21.00 -48.09 1.75
N ASP A 32 -21.86 -48.78 1.00
CA ASP A 32 -22.51 -48.21 -0.18
C ASP A 32 -23.45 -47.05 0.16
N ASN A 33 -24.14 -47.10 1.31
CA ASN A 33 -24.97 -45.98 1.77
C ASN A 33 -24.15 -44.78 2.29
N LEU A 34 -22.93 -45.00 2.79
CA LEU A 34 -22.00 -43.93 3.16
C LEU A 34 -21.37 -43.28 1.91
N MET A 35 -21.17 -44.05 0.84
CA MET A 35 -20.70 -43.55 -0.46
C MET A 35 -21.81 -42.85 -1.27
N ALA A 36 -23.07 -43.28 -1.12
CA ALA A 36 -24.22 -42.67 -1.81
C ALA A 36 -24.74 -41.40 -1.13
N ASN A 37 -24.59 -41.27 0.20
CA ASN A 37 -24.93 -40.04 0.96
C ASN A 37 -23.70 -39.20 1.35
N GLY A 38 -22.50 -39.56 0.91
CA GLY A 38 -21.24 -38.80 1.12
C GLY A 38 -21.09 -37.56 0.22
N GLY A 39 -22.21 -36.92 -0.15
CA GLY A 39 -22.26 -35.81 -1.08
C GLY A 39 -21.95 -34.46 -0.41
N GLY A 40 -20.66 -34.22 -0.21
CA GLY A 40 -20.12 -32.88 0.05
C GLY A 40 -20.04 -32.51 1.52
N LEU A 41 -18.95 -32.93 2.17
CA LEU A 41 -18.22 -31.92 2.95
C LEU A 41 -17.99 -30.79 1.96
N LYS A 42 -18.79 -29.72 2.06
CA LYS A 42 -18.44 -28.47 1.42
C LYS A 42 -17.04 -28.22 1.91
N ASP A 43 -16.13 -28.20 0.95
CA ASP A 43 -14.80 -27.66 1.16
C ASP A 43 -15.03 -26.22 1.59
N GLU A 44 -15.23 -26.02 2.90
CA GLU A 44 -15.01 -24.75 3.59
C GLU A 44 -13.50 -24.48 3.65
N GLY A 45 -12.70 -25.11 2.78
CA GLY A 45 -11.79 -24.37 1.92
C GLY A 45 -12.48 -23.23 1.16
N GLN A 46 -13.06 -22.29 1.90
CA GLN A 46 -12.76 -20.90 1.65
C GLN A 46 -11.24 -20.78 1.84
N GLY A 47 -10.47 -21.25 0.85
CA GLY A 47 -9.12 -20.77 0.67
C GLY A 47 -9.30 -19.27 0.57
N VAL A 48 -9.01 -18.54 1.64
CA VAL A 48 -8.89 -17.09 1.61
C VAL A 48 -8.02 -16.85 0.39
N PRO A 49 -8.55 -16.27 -0.71
CA PRO A 49 -7.80 -16.20 -1.94
C PRO A 49 -6.47 -15.57 -1.59
N VAL A 50 -5.37 -16.26 -1.90
CA VAL A 50 -4.02 -15.82 -1.53
C VAL A 50 -3.69 -14.45 -2.13
N SER A 51 -4.60 -13.87 -2.92
CA SER A 51 -4.52 -12.61 -3.65
C SER A 51 -5.37 -11.45 -3.12
N SER A 52 -6.14 -11.58 -2.03
CA SER A 52 -7.00 -10.46 -1.56
C SER A 52 -6.23 -9.21 -1.08
N TRP A 53 -4.91 -9.34 -0.86
CA TRP A 53 -3.99 -8.28 -0.44
C TRP A 53 -2.96 -7.89 -1.52
N LEU A 54 -2.94 -8.56 -2.67
CA LEU A 54 -1.95 -8.34 -3.73
C LEU A 54 -2.43 -7.31 -4.75
N LEU A 55 -1.48 -6.53 -5.29
CA LEU A 55 -1.69 -5.67 -6.45
C LEU A 55 -2.08 -6.56 -7.64
N GLN A 56 -3.31 -6.44 -8.12
CA GLN A 56 -3.92 -7.33 -9.09
C GLN A 56 -3.77 -6.81 -10.53
N SER A 57 -3.33 -5.56 -10.69
CA SER A 57 -3.13 -4.94 -11.99
C SER A 57 -1.79 -4.20 -12.11
N PRO A 58 -1.24 -4.07 -13.32
CA PRO A 58 -0.07 -3.22 -13.57
C PRO A 58 -0.27 -1.77 -13.11
N VAL A 59 -1.50 -1.26 -13.16
CA VAL A 59 -1.85 0.10 -12.69
C VAL A 59 -1.60 0.24 -11.19
N GLU A 60 -2.02 -0.75 -10.41
CA GLU A 60 -1.80 -0.79 -8.96
C GLU A 60 -0.31 -0.92 -8.62
N ILE A 61 0.43 -1.76 -9.36
CA ILE A 61 1.88 -1.93 -9.18
C ILE A 61 2.62 -0.61 -9.42
N VAL A 62 2.37 0.05 -10.55
CA VAL A 62 3.03 1.31 -10.89
C VAL A 62 2.67 2.41 -9.90
N LEU A 63 1.40 2.48 -9.47
CA LEU A 63 0.99 3.45 -8.47
C LEU A 63 1.65 3.20 -7.11
N LEU A 64 1.77 1.94 -6.67
CA LEU A 64 2.50 1.62 -5.43
C LEU A 64 3.97 2.04 -5.52
N ILE A 65 4.63 1.73 -6.63
CA ILE A 65 6.02 2.14 -6.84
C ILE A 65 6.12 3.67 -6.76
N SER A 66 5.18 4.40 -7.37
CA SER A 66 5.13 5.86 -7.29
C SER A 66 5.00 6.35 -5.85
N VAL A 67 4.07 5.77 -5.08
CA VAL A 67 3.85 6.13 -3.66
C VAL A 67 5.11 5.96 -2.83
N VAL A 68 5.83 4.86 -3.06
CA VAL A 68 7.10 4.58 -2.37
C VAL A 68 8.17 5.59 -2.77
N LEU A 69 8.28 5.91 -4.06
CA LEU A 69 9.25 6.90 -4.56
C LEU A 69 8.96 8.30 -4.01
N ASP A 70 7.69 8.73 -3.97
CA ASP A 70 7.26 9.99 -3.33
C ASP A 70 7.65 10.04 -1.85
N ALA A 71 7.45 8.93 -1.12
CA ALA A 71 7.81 8.85 0.29
C ALA A 71 9.34 8.90 0.51
N MET A 72 10.10 8.22 -0.36
CA MET A 72 11.56 8.26 -0.34
C MET A 72 12.08 9.67 -0.64
N ALA A 73 11.52 10.33 -1.66
CA ALA A 73 11.83 11.70 -1.99
C ALA A 73 11.52 12.65 -0.82
N ALA A 74 10.34 12.53 -0.21
CA ALA A 74 9.95 13.29 0.98
C ALA A 74 10.95 13.10 2.13
N GLY A 75 11.39 11.87 2.39
CA GLY A 75 12.38 11.56 3.43
C GLY A 75 13.75 12.18 3.16
N ILE A 76 14.23 12.09 1.92
CA ILE A 76 15.50 12.72 1.50
C ILE A 76 15.40 14.24 1.63
N ILE A 77 14.30 14.85 1.18
CA ILE A 77 14.08 16.29 1.30
C ILE A 77 14.02 16.70 2.77
N PHE A 78 13.28 15.96 3.58
CA PHE A 78 13.10 16.23 5.01
C PHE A 78 14.44 16.27 5.75
N ILE A 79 15.34 15.30 5.51
CA ILE A 79 16.62 15.27 6.24
C ILE A 79 17.49 16.50 5.94
N PHE A 80 17.37 17.09 4.74
CA PHE A 80 18.07 18.33 4.41
C PHE A 80 17.59 19.50 5.27
N SER A 81 16.27 19.70 5.37
CA SER A 81 15.70 20.76 6.21
C SER A 81 15.92 20.51 7.69
N ASN A 82 15.78 19.27 8.14
CA ASN A 82 15.75 18.91 9.55
C ASN A 82 17.14 18.78 10.18
N THR A 83 18.14 18.33 9.41
CA THR A 83 19.43 17.92 9.97
C THR A 83 20.62 18.48 9.22
N ILE A 84 20.69 18.33 7.90
CA ILE A 84 21.89 18.72 7.13
C ILE A 84 22.08 20.23 7.16
N MET A 85 21.06 21.02 6.78
CA MET A 85 21.19 22.48 6.74
C MET A 85 21.41 23.09 8.15
N PRO A 86 20.71 22.64 9.21
CA PRO A 86 21.05 23.03 10.57
C PRO A 86 22.50 22.69 10.96
N ALA A 87 23.00 21.49 10.64
CA ALA A 87 24.40 21.13 10.92
C ALA A 87 25.38 22.05 10.17
N LEU A 88 25.14 22.29 8.87
CA LEU A 88 25.97 23.18 8.06
C LEU A 88 25.97 24.62 8.58
N SER A 89 24.87 25.08 9.18
CA SER A 89 24.76 26.41 9.76
C SER A 89 25.67 26.64 10.98
N THR A 90 26.13 25.57 11.62
CA THR A 90 27.04 25.64 12.78
C THR A 90 28.49 25.91 12.39
N PHE A 91 28.87 25.61 11.14
CA PHE A 91 30.20 25.90 10.63
C PHE A 91 30.36 27.38 10.26
N ASN A 92 31.60 27.79 10.04
CA ASN A 92 31.85 29.06 9.35
C ASN A 92 31.27 28.99 7.93
N SER A 93 30.90 30.14 7.37
CA SER A 93 30.21 30.20 6.07
C SER A 93 31.05 29.63 4.94
N ASN A 94 32.38 29.80 4.99
CA ASN A 94 33.26 29.25 3.96
C ASN A 94 33.13 27.73 3.87
N THR A 95 33.26 27.04 5.00
CA THR A 95 33.06 25.58 5.08
C THR A 95 31.63 25.17 4.71
N GLY A 96 30.61 25.87 5.23
CA GLY A 96 29.21 25.55 4.95
C GLY A 96 28.87 25.63 3.45
N ILE A 97 29.30 26.70 2.79
CA ILE A 97 29.11 26.92 1.35
C ILE A 97 29.84 25.85 0.54
N GLN A 98 31.13 25.59 0.84
CA GLN A 98 31.92 24.57 0.12
C GLN A 98 31.27 23.18 0.20
N VAL A 99 30.83 22.78 1.38
CA VAL A 99 30.17 21.48 1.58
C VAL A 99 28.84 21.44 0.84
N MET A 100 28.02 22.50 0.92
CA MET A 100 26.74 22.54 0.23
C MET A 100 26.90 22.51 -1.30
N ASN A 101 27.86 23.24 -1.86
CA ASN A 101 28.16 23.20 -3.30
C ASN A 101 28.63 21.80 -3.72
N THR A 102 29.50 21.17 -2.93
CA THR A 102 29.94 19.79 -3.17
C THR A 102 28.76 18.81 -3.17
N ILE A 103 27.80 18.97 -2.25
CA ILE A 103 26.59 18.16 -2.21
C ILE A 103 25.73 18.41 -3.45
N ASN A 104 25.50 19.68 -3.82
CA ASN A 104 24.70 20.05 -4.99
C ASN A 104 25.25 19.44 -6.29
N ASP A 105 26.56 19.30 -6.42
CA ASP A 105 27.20 18.66 -7.57
C ASP A 105 27.08 17.13 -7.53
N LEU A 106 27.37 16.50 -6.38
CA LEU A 106 27.40 15.04 -6.26
C LEU A 106 26.01 14.39 -6.22
N ILE A 107 25.00 15.12 -5.74
CA ILE A 107 23.66 14.57 -5.55
C ILE A 107 22.95 14.30 -6.88
N VAL A 108 23.32 14.99 -7.97
CA VAL A 108 22.72 14.82 -9.30
C VAL A 108 23.30 13.60 -10.03
N ASN A 109 23.08 12.42 -9.46
CA ASN A 109 23.45 11.13 -10.04
C ASN A 109 22.20 10.34 -10.48
N PRO A 110 22.33 9.33 -11.38
CA PRO A 110 21.19 8.63 -11.93
C PRO A 110 20.27 7.96 -10.90
N LEU A 111 20.84 7.37 -9.85
CA LEU A 111 20.06 6.70 -8.81
C LEU A 111 19.25 7.71 -8.00
N PHE A 112 19.88 8.83 -7.61
CA PHE A 112 19.18 9.91 -6.94
C PHE A 112 18.05 10.45 -7.82
N LEU A 113 18.31 10.79 -9.08
CA LEU A 113 17.29 11.33 -9.99
C LEU A 113 16.13 10.34 -10.18
N PHE A 114 16.40 9.05 -10.27
CA PHE A 114 15.37 8.02 -10.35
C PHE A 114 14.47 8.00 -9.11
N VAL A 115 15.06 8.02 -7.92
CA VAL A 115 14.29 8.02 -6.67
C VAL A 115 13.55 9.34 -6.50
N PHE A 116 14.26 10.45 -6.66
CA PHE A 116 13.80 11.80 -6.39
C PHE A 116 12.70 12.24 -7.37
N MET A 117 12.80 11.92 -8.66
CA MET A 117 11.77 12.24 -9.66
C MET A 117 10.81 11.07 -9.94
N GLY A 118 10.96 9.98 -9.19
CA GLY A 118 10.27 8.72 -9.41
C GLY A 118 8.75 8.81 -9.34
N GLY A 119 8.22 9.76 -8.56
CA GLY A 119 6.79 10.04 -8.45
C GLY A 119 6.08 10.41 -9.76
N MET A 120 6.84 10.87 -10.76
CA MET A 120 6.29 11.19 -12.08
C MET A 120 5.68 9.99 -12.79
N ILE A 121 6.05 8.75 -12.41
CA ILE A 121 5.45 7.56 -13.01
C ILE A 121 3.95 7.43 -12.69
N SER A 122 3.43 8.14 -11.67
CA SER A 122 1.99 8.23 -11.36
C SER A 122 1.14 8.76 -12.52
N VAL A 123 1.73 9.44 -13.50
CA VAL A 123 1.02 9.88 -14.72
C VAL A 123 0.39 8.70 -15.45
N TYR A 124 1.06 7.54 -15.51
CA TYR A 124 0.54 6.34 -16.17
C TYR A 124 -0.75 5.80 -15.52
N PRO A 125 -0.78 5.43 -14.22
CA PRO A 125 -2.00 4.96 -13.58
C PRO A 125 -3.10 6.03 -13.57
N THR A 126 -2.75 7.31 -13.37
CA THR A 126 -3.70 8.42 -13.45
C THR A 126 -4.37 8.50 -14.83
N ALA A 127 -3.59 8.46 -15.92
CA ALA A 127 -4.13 8.49 -17.27
C ALA A 127 -4.97 7.25 -17.59
N ALA A 128 -4.52 6.06 -17.20
CA ALA A 128 -5.27 4.81 -17.38
C ALA A 128 -6.64 4.87 -16.71
N MET A 129 -6.68 5.36 -15.46
CA MET A 129 -7.91 5.52 -14.69
C MET A 129 -8.86 6.58 -15.25
N MET A 130 -8.33 7.70 -15.74
CA MET A 130 -9.15 8.77 -16.30
C MET A 130 -9.73 8.42 -17.67
N ASN A 131 -9.02 7.62 -18.48
CA ASN A 131 -9.49 7.20 -19.80
C ASN A 131 -10.54 6.08 -19.74
N LYS A 132 -10.65 5.37 -18.61
CA LYS A 132 -11.62 4.28 -18.41
C LYS A 132 -12.42 4.50 -17.13
N PRO A 133 -13.21 5.59 -17.03
CA PRO A 133 -13.85 5.97 -15.78
C PRO A 133 -14.75 4.87 -15.21
N ASP A 134 -15.45 4.11 -16.05
CA ASP A 134 -16.37 3.06 -15.59
C ASP A 134 -15.66 1.86 -14.95
N ASP A 135 -14.35 1.68 -15.23
CA ASP A 135 -13.54 0.59 -14.68
C ASP A 135 -12.98 0.92 -13.29
N TYR A 136 -13.00 2.20 -12.86
CA TYR A 136 -12.31 2.65 -11.65
C TYR A 136 -13.19 3.52 -10.74
N PRO A 137 -13.21 3.27 -9.42
CA PRO A 137 -13.94 4.10 -8.47
C PRO A 137 -13.54 5.57 -8.57
N ALA A 138 -14.52 6.48 -8.60
CA ALA A 138 -14.28 7.91 -8.75
C ALA A 138 -13.24 8.46 -7.74
N ALA A 139 -13.31 8.00 -6.48
CA ALA A 139 -12.33 8.35 -5.45
C ALA A 139 -10.90 7.98 -5.84
N ALA A 140 -10.66 6.75 -6.32
CA ALA A 140 -9.33 6.29 -6.73
C ALA A 140 -8.76 7.19 -7.85
N ARG A 141 -9.60 7.52 -8.85
CA ARG A 141 -9.21 8.39 -9.96
C ARG A 141 -8.79 9.77 -9.47
N TYR A 142 -9.61 10.43 -8.64
CA TYR A 142 -9.32 11.78 -8.18
C TYR A 142 -8.15 11.85 -7.20
N TYR A 143 -7.96 10.86 -6.34
CA TYR A 143 -6.78 10.78 -5.48
C TYR A 143 -5.50 10.54 -6.29
N SER A 144 -5.55 9.70 -7.33
CA SER A 144 -4.40 9.48 -8.22
C SER A 144 -4.05 10.77 -8.98
N LEU A 145 -5.06 11.47 -9.51
CA LEU A 145 -4.85 12.76 -10.16
C LEU A 145 -4.26 13.79 -9.19
N ALA A 146 -4.79 13.89 -7.97
CA ALA A 146 -4.25 14.77 -6.94
C ALA A 146 -2.79 14.44 -6.63
N SER A 147 -2.47 13.16 -6.42
CA SER A 147 -1.09 12.68 -6.20
C SER A 147 -0.15 13.15 -7.32
N THR A 148 -0.51 12.86 -8.59
CA THR A 148 0.30 13.26 -9.76
C THR A 148 0.50 14.77 -9.86
N LEU A 149 -0.57 15.56 -9.70
CA LEU A 149 -0.48 17.02 -9.82
C LEU A 149 0.30 17.62 -8.65
N ILE A 150 0.07 17.16 -7.43
CA ILE A 150 0.77 17.66 -6.23
C ILE A 150 2.26 17.36 -6.32
N PHE A 151 2.64 16.14 -6.73
CA PHE A 151 4.04 15.80 -6.96
C PHE A 151 4.67 16.70 -8.03
N PHE A 152 4.04 16.82 -9.20
CA PHE A 152 4.58 17.62 -10.29
C PHE A 152 4.72 19.10 -9.92
N PHE A 153 3.66 19.74 -9.46
CA PHE A 153 3.68 21.17 -9.15
C PHE A 153 4.46 21.48 -7.86
N GLY A 154 4.36 20.61 -6.86
CA GLY A 154 4.90 20.86 -5.53
C GLY A 154 6.34 20.41 -5.35
N GLU A 155 6.76 19.32 -5.98
CA GLU A 155 8.14 18.84 -5.91
C GLU A 155 8.95 19.23 -7.14
N VAL A 156 8.51 18.84 -8.34
CA VAL A 156 9.29 19.03 -9.58
C VAL A 156 9.42 20.52 -9.91
N LEU A 157 8.30 21.25 -10.01
CA LEU A 157 8.34 22.67 -10.39
C LEU A 157 8.99 23.55 -9.32
N VAL A 158 8.78 23.26 -8.03
CA VAL A 158 9.49 23.99 -6.97
C VAL A 158 10.98 23.66 -7.00
N THR A 159 11.38 22.44 -7.35
CA THR A 159 12.81 22.10 -7.48
C THR A 159 13.47 22.97 -8.55
N VAL A 160 12.94 22.96 -9.77
CA VAL A 160 13.53 23.70 -10.89
C VAL A 160 13.34 25.22 -10.77
N GLY A 161 12.25 25.67 -10.16
CA GLY A 161 11.92 27.09 -10.06
C GLY A 161 12.47 27.78 -8.81
N CYS A 162 12.74 27.03 -7.73
CA CYS A 162 13.16 27.61 -6.46
C CYS A 162 14.51 27.06 -5.98
N ASN A 163 14.74 25.74 -5.99
CA ASN A 163 15.94 25.18 -5.38
C ASN A 163 17.15 25.21 -6.30
N VAL A 164 17.00 24.82 -7.57
CA VAL A 164 18.09 24.87 -8.56
C VAL A 164 18.64 26.30 -8.72
N PRO A 165 17.81 27.35 -8.93
CA PRO A 165 18.35 28.70 -9.07
C PRO A 165 19.09 29.21 -7.83
N ARG A 166 18.71 28.74 -6.63
CA ARG A 166 19.41 29.08 -5.38
C ARG A 166 20.74 28.36 -5.27
N ASN A 167 20.80 27.10 -5.69
CA ASN A 167 22.05 26.34 -5.74
C ASN A 167 23.04 27.01 -6.72
N ASP A 168 22.57 27.41 -7.90
CA ASP A 168 23.38 28.11 -8.90
C ASP A 168 23.87 29.47 -8.37
N ALA A 169 23.01 30.22 -7.70
CA ALA A 169 23.38 31.49 -7.07
C ALA A 169 24.42 31.30 -5.95
N LEU A 170 24.32 30.24 -5.15
CA LEU A 170 25.30 29.92 -4.11
C LEU A 170 26.66 29.55 -4.73
N MET A 171 26.66 28.83 -5.85
CA MET A 171 27.89 28.44 -6.55
C MET A 171 28.67 29.65 -7.08
N ALA A 172 27.98 30.73 -7.43
CA ALA A 172 28.58 31.97 -7.92
C ALA A 172 29.15 32.88 -6.81
N VAL A 173 28.93 32.56 -5.53
CA VAL A 173 29.39 33.38 -4.40
C VAL A 173 30.83 33.05 -4.04
N ASP A 174 31.65 34.07 -3.75
CA ASP A 174 32.95 33.89 -3.10
C ASP A 174 32.76 33.57 -1.60
N PRO A 175 33.05 32.34 -1.15
CA PRO A 175 32.84 31.91 0.23
C PRO A 175 33.78 32.57 1.24
N SER A 176 34.85 33.24 0.79
CA SER A 176 35.81 33.94 1.64
C SER A 176 35.49 35.42 1.86
N SER A 177 34.49 35.94 1.14
CA SER A 177 34.08 37.34 1.19
C SER A 177 33.02 37.63 2.26
N ASP A 178 33.00 38.86 2.79
CA ASP A 178 31.95 39.33 3.71
C ASP A 178 30.54 39.27 3.07
N ALA A 179 30.46 39.52 1.77
CA ALA A 179 29.23 39.39 1.00
C ALA A 179 28.75 37.93 0.95
N GLY A 180 29.67 36.97 0.81
CA GLY A 180 29.36 35.54 0.81
C GLY A 180 28.91 35.03 2.17
N ASP A 181 29.56 35.47 3.26
CA ASP A 181 29.11 35.18 4.63
C ASP A 181 27.68 35.71 4.86
N THR A 182 27.44 36.96 4.46
CA THR A 182 26.12 37.60 4.58
C THR A 182 25.06 36.83 3.78
N TYR A 183 25.35 36.47 2.53
CA TYR A 183 24.43 35.73 1.67
C TYR A 183 24.09 34.36 2.27
N TRP A 184 25.09 33.61 2.72
CA TRP A 184 24.89 32.30 3.34
C TRP A 184 23.98 32.38 4.57
N ARG A 185 24.34 33.23 5.54
CA ARG A 185 23.65 33.30 6.85
C ARG A 185 22.26 33.92 6.76
N ASN A 186 22.11 34.98 5.97
CA ASN A 186 20.91 35.80 6.00
C ASN A 186 19.91 35.46 4.91
N THR A 187 20.35 34.83 3.82
CA THR A 187 19.52 34.59 2.64
C THR A 187 19.44 33.11 2.28
N TYR A 188 20.57 32.45 2.04
CA TYR A 188 20.59 31.09 1.52
C TYR A 188 20.00 30.09 2.51
N LEU A 189 20.55 29.98 3.72
CA LEU A 189 20.08 29.01 4.73
C LEU A 189 18.56 29.10 4.95
N LYS A 190 18.03 30.31 5.14
CA LYS A 190 16.60 30.52 5.42
C LYS A 190 15.73 30.20 4.22
N SER A 191 16.04 30.79 3.06
CA SER A 191 15.18 30.66 1.88
C SER A 191 15.25 29.26 1.28
N TRP A 192 16.44 28.66 1.25
CA TRP A 192 16.63 27.30 0.74
C TRP A 192 15.88 26.29 1.60
N VAL A 193 16.01 26.35 2.94
CA VAL A 193 15.29 25.46 3.86
C VAL A 193 13.78 25.65 3.74
N ALA A 194 13.27 26.88 3.62
CA ALA A 194 11.84 27.13 3.47
C ALA A 194 11.27 26.43 2.21
N TRP A 195 11.90 26.60 1.05
CA TRP A 195 11.47 25.95 -0.19
C TRP A 195 11.71 24.44 -0.19
N ASN A 196 12.80 23.97 0.42
CA ASN A 196 13.06 22.53 0.58
C ASN A 196 11.98 21.90 1.47
N THR A 197 11.60 22.51 2.58
CA THR A 197 10.51 22.04 3.43
C THR A 197 9.17 22.02 2.68
N ALA A 198 8.86 23.06 1.91
CA ALA A 198 7.65 23.08 1.08
C ALA A 198 7.61 21.89 0.11
N ARG A 199 8.71 21.60 -0.59
CA ARG A 199 8.82 20.41 -1.45
C ARG A 199 8.56 19.11 -0.71
N GLY A 200 9.19 18.95 0.46
CA GLY A 200 9.04 17.74 1.27
C GLY A 200 7.59 17.51 1.72
N ILE A 201 6.88 18.60 2.06
CA ILE A 201 5.45 18.54 2.40
C ILE A 201 4.63 18.10 1.19
N PHE A 202 4.86 18.68 0.01
CA PHE A 202 4.14 18.28 -1.20
C PHE A 202 4.41 16.82 -1.59
N ALA A 203 5.66 16.37 -1.53
CA ALA A 203 6.04 14.98 -1.76
C ALA A 203 5.32 14.02 -0.80
N ALA A 204 5.28 14.36 0.50
CA ALA A 204 4.57 13.57 1.50
C ALA A 204 3.05 13.53 1.23
N ILE A 205 2.44 14.66 0.89
CA ILE A 205 1.01 14.73 0.56
C ILE A 205 0.71 13.94 -0.72
N ALA A 206 1.58 14.00 -1.73
CA ALA A 206 1.44 13.23 -2.96
C ALA A 206 1.49 11.72 -2.69
N SER A 207 2.42 11.28 -1.84
CA SER A 207 2.52 9.88 -1.39
C SER A 207 1.24 9.43 -0.68
N VAL A 208 0.73 10.24 0.27
CA VAL A 208 -0.52 9.95 0.97
C VAL A 208 -1.71 9.89 -0.01
N ALA A 209 -1.81 10.82 -0.94
CA ALA A 209 -2.87 10.82 -1.95
C ALA A 209 -2.80 9.55 -2.84
N GLY A 210 -1.61 9.13 -3.25
CA GLY A 210 -1.44 7.89 -4.03
C GLY A 210 -1.79 6.64 -3.21
N ALA A 211 -1.45 6.61 -1.92
CA ALA A 211 -1.84 5.53 -1.01
C ALA A 211 -3.37 5.48 -0.82
N MET A 212 -4.02 6.64 -0.72
CA MET A 212 -5.48 6.72 -0.68
C MET A 212 -6.08 6.18 -1.99
N ALA A 213 -5.53 6.53 -3.15
CA ALA A 213 -5.98 5.98 -4.43
C ALA A 213 -5.90 4.44 -4.45
N LEU A 214 -4.80 3.84 -4.00
CA LEU A 214 -4.65 2.39 -3.84
C LEU A 214 -5.72 1.78 -2.92
N SER A 215 -6.00 2.42 -1.78
CA SER A 215 -7.00 1.92 -0.82
C SER A 215 -8.42 1.85 -1.41
N PHE A 216 -8.76 2.76 -2.33
CA PHE A 216 -10.05 2.77 -3.00
C PHE A 216 -10.12 1.77 -4.16
N MET A 217 -8.98 1.35 -4.74
CA MET A 217 -8.95 0.27 -5.73
C MET A 217 -9.15 -1.12 -5.10
N GLY A 218 -8.60 -1.37 -3.91
CA GLY A 218 -8.78 -2.66 -3.21
C GLY A 218 -10.24 -3.03 -2.90
N LYS A 219 -11.14 -2.02 -2.81
CA LYS A 219 -12.58 -2.23 -2.64
C LYS A 219 -13.28 -2.84 -3.86
N ARG A 220 -12.62 -2.90 -5.02
CA ARG A 220 -13.11 -3.55 -6.26
C ARG A 220 -13.23 -5.08 -6.13
N HIS A 221 -12.44 -5.71 -5.25
CA HIS A 221 -12.37 -7.17 -5.16
C HIS A 221 -13.23 -7.77 -4.04
N GLY A 222 -13.95 -6.93 -3.29
CA GLY A 222 -14.77 -7.34 -2.13
C GLY A 222 -16.28 -7.22 -2.30
N SER A 223 -16.77 -6.97 -3.52
CA SER A 223 -18.20 -6.79 -3.84
C SER A 223 -18.68 -7.78 -4.89
#